data_AF-A0A2A2HVU7-F1
#
_entry.id   AF-A0A2A2HVU7-F1
#
_cell.length_a   1.000
_cell.length_b   1.000
_cell.length_c   1.000
_cell.angle_alpha   90.00
_cell.angle_beta   90.00
_cell.angle_gamma   90.00
#
_symmetry.space_group_name_H-M   'P 1'
#
loop_
_entity.id
_entity.type
_entity.pdbx_description
1 polymer ?
#
loop_
_entity_poly.entity_id
_entity_poly.type
_entity_poly.pdbx_seq_one_letter_code
_entity_poly.pdbx_strand_id
1 'polypeptide(L)'
;MTVTGSSMEPTITSSDIIVVDTTKTQPVVGDIVSYHHTFEENQRFIVTHRIVGVEIGGYRTKGDAYTKADGYIVSPENVIGVMCFKIPYLGELVHFAGTSKGLLLLVIFPALTLIVQELREIIRLIER
;
A
#
# COMPACT_ATOMS: atom_id res chain seq x y z
N MET A 1 3.84 -0.09 -1.06
CA MET A 1 2.86 0.88 -1.58
C MET A 1 1.60 0.78 -0.74
N THR A 2 0.96 1.90 -0.41
CA THR A 2 -0.37 1.89 0.19
C THR A 2 -1.40 1.58 -0.90
N VAL A 3 -2.48 0.90 -0.53
CA VAL A 3 -3.53 0.49 -1.46
C VAL A 3 -4.74 1.39 -1.27
N THR A 4 -5.36 1.78 -2.37
CA THR A 4 -6.59 2.58 -2.37
C THR A 4 -7.67 1.87 -3.19
N GLY A 5 -8.92 2.06 -2.78
CA GLY A 5 -10.08 1.41 -3.41
C GLY A 5 -10.32 -0.03 -2.94
N SER A 6 -11.25 -0.71 -3.61
CA SER A 6 -11.77 -2.04 -3.25
C SER A 6 -11.69 -3.07 -4.39
N SER A 7 -11.06 -2.74 -5.52
CA SER A 7 -11.06 -3.61 -6.71
C SER A 7 -10.35 -4.95 -6.50
N MET A 8 -9.46 -5.04 -5.51
CA MET A 8 -8.70 -6.24 -5.18
C MET A 8 -9.23 -6.99 -3.95
N GLU A 9 -10.39 -6.61 -3.41
CA GLU A 9 -11.01 -7.35 -2.31
C GLU A 9 -11.48 -8.75 -2.74
N PRO A 10 -11.40 -9.76 -1.86
CA PRO A 10 -10.87 -9.73 -0.49
C PRO A 10 -9.35 -9.93 -0.40
N THR A 11 -8.66 -10.13 -1.52
CA THR A 11 -7.23 -10.46 -1.54
C THR A 11 -6.37 -9.32 -0.99
N ILE A 12 -6.69 -8.08 -1.31
CA ILE A 12 -6.00 -6.87 -0.85
C ILE A 12 -7.06 -5.83 -0.48
N THR A 13 -6.95 -5.24 0.71
CA THR A 13 -7.84 -4.18 1.18
C THR A 13 -7.09 -2.85 1.29
N SER A 14 -7.82 -1.74 1.46
CA SER A 14 -7.23 -0.43 1.74
C SER A 14 -6.46 -0.35 3.07
N SER A 15 -6.68 -1.31 3.97
CA SER A 15 -5.95 -1.44 5.23
C SER A 15 -4.59 -2.12 5.06
N ASP A 16 -4.28 -2.64 3.88
CA ASP A 16 -3.04 -3.37 3.60
C ASP A 16 -1.94 -2.46 3.04
N ILE A 17 -0.68 -2.82 3.30
CA ILE A 17 0.48 -2.34 2.54
C ILE A 17 1.01 -3.49 1.68
N ILE A 18 1.24 -3.23 0.40
CA ILE A 18 1.82 -4.22 -0.51
C ILE A 18 3.30 -3.93 -0.77
N VAL A 19 4.10 -4.99 -0.83
CA VAL A 19 5.50 -4.93 -1.27
C VAL A 19 5.57 -5.46 -2.70
N VAL A 20 6.14 -4.66 -3.58
CA VAL A 20 6.24 -4.93 -5.02
C VAL A 20 7.70 -5.11 -5.38
N ASP A 21 8.05 -6.24 -5.97
CA ASP A 21 9.35 -6.49 -6.58
C ASP A 21 9.38 -5.92 -8.00
N THR A 22 10.18 -4.87 -8.16
CA THR A 22 10.36 -4.15 -9.43
C THR A 22 11.39 -4.82 -10.35
N THR A 23 12.09 -5.85 -9.88
CA THR A 23 13.06 -6.61 -10.68
C THR A 23 12.40 -7.71 -11.50
N LYS A 24 11.19 -8.15 -11.10
CA LYS A 24 10.41 -9.13 -11.85
C LYS A 24 9.70 -8.47 -13.04
N THR A 25 10.33 -8.57 -14.21
CA THR A 25 9.91 -7.91 -15.47
C THR A 25 9.01 -8.78 -16.36
N GLN A 26 8.85 -10.07 -16.05
CA GLN A 26 8.01 -11.01 -16.80
C GLN A 26 7.01 -11.67 -15.86
N PRO A 27 5.92 -10.98 -15.51
CA PRO A 27 4.87 -11.57 -14.70
C PRO A 27 4.07 -12.62 -15.48
N VAL A 28 3.54 -13.60 -14.78
CA VAL A 28 2.76 -14.71 -15.35
C VAL A 28 1.30 -14.66 -14.91
N VAL A 29 0.45 -15.46 -15.56
CA VAL A 29 -0.96 -15.60 -15.15
C VAL A 29 -1.04 -16.01 -13.68
N GLY A 30 -1.87 -15.28 -12.92
CA GLY A 30 -2.02 -15.44 -11.48
C GLY A 30 -1.24 -14.43 -10.64
N ASP A 31 -0.19 -13.81 -11.19
CA ASP A 31 0.56 -12.75 -10.50
C ASP A 31 -0.32 -11.50 -10.30
N ILE A 32 -0.14 -10.83 -9.16
CA ILE A 32 -0.71 -9.50 -8.91
C ILE A 32 0.36 -8.48 -9.26
N VAL A 33 0.03 -7.57 -10.17
CA VAL A 33 0.98 -6.61 -10.72
C VAL A 33 0.51 -5.18 -10.49
N SER A 34 1.46 -4.31 -10.18
CA SER A 34 1.23 -2.86 -10.19
C SER A 34 1.75 -2.30 -11.51
N TYR A 35 0.94 -1.49 -12.18
CA TYR A 35 1.27 -0.89 -13.47
C TYR A 35 0.73 0.53 -13.60
N HIS A 36 1.33 1.28 -14.51
CA HIS A 36 0.83 2.60 -14.87
C HIS A 36 -0.33 2.50 -15.86
N HIS A 37 -1.40 3.24 -15.60
CA HIS A 37 -2.50 3.39 -16.53
C HIS A 37 -2.99 4.83 -16.55
N THR A 38 -3.30 5.33 -17.73
CA THR A 38 -3.84 6.67 -17.91
C THR A 38 -5.32 6.54 -18.22
N PHE A 39 -6.17 7.01 -17.31
CA PHE A 39 -7.60 7.12 -17.54
C PHE A 39 -7.92 8.43 -18.30
N GLU A 40 -9.21 8.71 -18.48
CA GLU A 40 -9.67 9.98 -19.06
C GLU A 40 -9.10 11.17 -18.25
N GLU A 41 -8.83 12.29 -18.94
CA GLU A 41 -8.16 13.49 -18.40
C GLU A 41 -6.62 13.42 -18.23
N ASN A 42 -5.94 12.48 -18.90
CA ASN A 42 -4.47 12.41 -18.93
C ASN A 42 -3.82 12.20 -17.53
N GLN A 43 -4.63 11.81 -16.55
CA GLN A 43 -4.16 11.49 -15.20
C GLN A 43 -3.58 10.08 -15.19
N ARG A 44 -2.30 9.98 -14.81
CA ARG A 44 -1.57 8.72 -14.70
C ARG A 44 -1.75 8.14 -13.31
N PHE A 45 -2.39 6.99 -13.23
CA PHE A 45 -2.60 6.24 -11.99
C PHE A 45 -1.68 5.03 -11.91
N ILE A 46 -1.48 4.55 -10.70
CA ILE A 46 -0.89 3.23 -10.46
C ILE A 46 -2.04 2.29 -10.10
N VAL A 47 -2.28 1.30 -10.93
CA VAL A 47 -3.33 0.30 -10.75
C VAL A 47 -2.67 -1.01 -10.35
N THR A 48 -3.27 -1.73 -9.40
CA THR A 48 -2.78 -3.04 -8.97
C THR A 48 -3.86 -4.08 -9.20
N HIS A 49 -3.67 -5.00 -10.16
CA HIS A 49 -4.64 -6.04 -10.51
C HIS A 49 -3.96 -7.39 -10.79
N ARG A 50 -4.74 -8.47 -10.82
CA ARG A 50 -4.24 -9.82 -11.13
C ARG A 50 -4.20 -10.07 -12.63
N ILE A 51 -3.11 -10.65 -13.12
CA ILE A 51 -3.03 -11.13 -14.50
C ILE A 51 -3.91 -12.37 -14.66
N VAL A 52 -4.87 -12.27 -15.56
CA VAL A 52 -5.78 -13.37 -15.92
C VAL A 52 -5.48 -13.94 -17.31
N GLY A 53 -4.62 -13.30 -18.09
CA GLY A 53 -4.19 -13.79 -19.40
C GLY A 53 -2.98 -13.04 -19.95
N VAL A 54 -2.25 -13.71 -20.85
CA VAL A 54 -1.19 -13.12 -21.67
C VAL A 54 -1.70 -13.06 -23.10
N GLU A 55 -1.70 -11.87 -23.69
CA GLU A 55 -2.21 -11.61 -25.03
C GLU A 55 -1.14 -10.93 -25.89
N ILE A 56 -1.39 -10.82 -27.20
CA ILE A 56 -0.49 -10.11 -28.10
C ILE A 56 -0.43 -8.64 -27.66
N GLY A 57 0.77 -8.18 -27.30
CA GLY A 57 1.01 -6.81 -26.86
C GLY A 57 0.96 -6.59 -25.35
N GLY A 58 0.70 -7.62 -24.53
CA GLY A 58 0.85 -7.50 -23.07
C GLY A 58 -0.05 -8.39 -22.24
N TYR A 59 -0.52 -7.85 -21.12
CA TYR A 59 -1.21 -8.59 -20.08
C TYR A 59 -2.67 -8.17 -19.96
N ARG A 60 -3.56 -9.17 -19.86
CA ARG A 60 -4.95 -8.98 -19.47
C ARG A 60 -5.04 -9.03 -17.95
N THR A 61 -5.50 -7.94 -17.33
CA THR A 61 -5.63 -7.81 -15.89
C THR A 61 -7.08 -7.84 -15.43
N LYS A 62 -7.29 -8.10 -14.14
CA LYS A 62 -8.60 -8.08 -13.49
C LYS A 62 -8.46 -7.74 -12.01
N GLY A 63 -9.33 -6.88 -11.50
CA GLY A 63 -9.54 -6.75 -10.05
C GLY A 63 -10.22 -7.99 -9.46
N ASP A 64 -9.69 -8.53 -8.36
CA ASP A 64 -10.23 -9.74 -7.72
C ASP A 64 -11.69 -9.60 -7.27
N ALA A 65 -12.13 -8.38 -6.97
CA ALA A 65 -13.53 -8.08 -6.61
C ALA A 65 -14.49 -8.14 -7.80
N TYR A 66 -13.97 -8.10 -9.04
CA TYR A 66 -14.78 -8.05 -10.25
C TYR A 66 -14.80 -9.39 -11.00
N THR A 67 -15.95 -9.70 -11.60
CA THR A 67 -16.14 -10.90 -12.42
C THR A 67 -15.55 -10.73 -13.83
N LYS A 68 -15.54 -9.50 -14.35
CA LYS A 68 -15.08 -9.17 -15.70
C LYS A 68 -13.65 -8.61 -15.68
N ALA A 69 -12.84 -9.02 -16.67
CA ALA A 69 -11.51 -8.48 -16.91
C ALA A 69 -11.54 -7.02 -17.33
N ASP A 70 -10.40 -6.34 -17.15
CA ASP A 70 -10.23 -4.95 -17.56
C ASP A 70 -10.37 -4.82 -19.08
N GLY A 71 -11.01 -3.72 -19.52
CA GLY A 71 -11.31 -3.46 -20.93
C GLY A 71 -10.09 -3.13 -21.80
N TYR A 72 -8.89 -3.13 -21.22
CA TYR A 72 -7.64 -2.74 -21.87
C TYR A 72 -6.54 -3.78 -21.64
N ILE A 73 -5.50 -3.75 -22.49
CA ILE A 73 -4.27 -4.52 -22.31
C ILE A 73 -3.22 -3.66 -21.65
N VAL A 74 -2.57 -4.22 -20.64
CA VAL A 74 -1.43 -3.60 -19.97
C VAL A 74 -0.17 -3.96 -20.73
N SER A 75 0.46 -2.96 -21.33
CA SER A 75 1.72 -3.15 -22.02
C SER A 75 2.85 -3.51 -21.04
N PRO A 76 3.80 -4.39 -21.39
CA PRO A 76 4.89 -4.80 -20.50
C PRO A 76 5.71 -3.63 -19.95
N GLU A 77 5.93 -2.56 -20.74
CA GLU A 77 6.65 -1.37 -20.31
C GLU A 77 5.93 -0.54 -19.24
N ASN A 78 4.62 -0.74 -19.08
CA ASN A 78 3.85 -0.06 -18.05
C ASN A 78 3.86 -0.81 -16.71
N VAL A 79 4.35 -2.06 -16.69
CA VAL A 79 4.46 -2.86 -15.48
C VAL A 79 5.57 -2.31 -14.59
N ILE A 80 5.21 -1.97 -13.36
CA ILE A 80 6.15 -1.46 -12.35
C ILE A 80 6.82 -2.65 -11.64
N GLY A 81 6.05 -3.71 -11.37
CA GLY A 81 6.55 -4.92 -10.73
C GLY A 81 5.43 -5.84 -10.25
N VAL A 82 5.83 -6.91 -9.57
CA VAL A 82 4.95 -7.96 -9.07
C VAL A 82 4.85 -7.90 -7.55
N MET A 83 3.65 -8.04 -7.02
CA MET A 83 3.44 -8.11 -5.57
C MET A 83 4.10 -9.37 -5.00
N CYS A 84 4.98 -9.20 -4.01
CA CYS A 84 5.60 -10.30 -3.27
C CYS A 84 4.72 -10.76 -2.12
N PHE A 85 4.35 -9.81 -1.26
CA PHE A 85 3.54 -10.05 -0.08
C PHE A 85 2.82 -8.76 0.36
N LYS A 86 1.83 -8.93 1.23
CA LYS A 86 1.10 -7.84 1.86
C LYS A 86 1.30 -7.88 3.38
N ILE A 87 1.28 -6.71 4.00
CA ILE A 87 1.28 -6.56 5.45
C ILE A 87 -0.10 -6.04 5.85
N PRO A 88 -0.95 -6.88 6.48
CA PRO A 88 -2.31 -6.48 6.80
C PRO A 88 -2.36 -5.44 7.92
N TYR A 89 -3.37 -4.58 7.90
CA TYR A 89 -3.67 -3.52 8.87
C TYR A 89 -2.61 -2.40 9.00
N LEU A 90 -1.43 -2.56 8.39
CA LEU A 90 -0.38 -1.55 8.44
C LEU A 90 -0.73 -0.29 7.62
N GLY A 91 -1.61 -0.44 6.62
CA GLY A 91 -2.12 0.68 5.83
C GLY A 91 -2.89 1.66 6.70
N GLU A 92 -3.75 1.17 7.59
CA GLU A 92 -4.50 2.00 8.53
C GLU A 92 -3.59 2.75 9.52
N LEU A 93 -2.55 2.09 10.03
CA LEU A 93 -1.61 2.73 10.94
C LEU A 93 -0.86 3.88 10.25
N VAL A 94 -0.42 3.66 9.00
CA VAL A 94 0.24 4.69 8.20
C VAL A 94 -0.72 5.83 7.86
N HIS A 95 -1.96 5.52 7.48
CA HIS A 95 -2.99 6.52 7.24
C HIS A 95 -3.29 7.34 8.50
N PHE A 96 -3.43 6.70 9.66
CA PHE A 96 -3.64 7.36 10.94
C PHE A 96 -2.48 8.28 11.30
N ALA A 97 -1.24 7.81 11.16
CA ALA A 97 -0.03 8.61 11.41
C ALA A 97 0.07 9.86 10.52
N GLY A 98 -0.48 9.81 9.31
CA GLY A 98 -0.57 10.96 8.40
C GLY A 98 -1.64 12.00 8.77
N THR A 99 -2.57 11.69 9.68
CA THR A 99 -3.60 12.66 10.12
C THR A 99 -3.03 13.66 11.13
N SER A 100 -3.58 14.88 11.19
CA SER A 100 -3.15 15.88 12.19
C SER A 100 -3.27 15.37 13.63
N LYS A 101 -4.30 14.55 13.91
CA LYS A 101 -4.50 13.94 15.23
C LYS A 101 -3.46 12.86 15.51
N GLY A 102 -3.20 11.97 14.56
CA GLY A 102 -2.21 10.91 14.69
C GLY A 102 -0.79 11.46 14.84
N LEU A 103 -0.44 12.49 14.06
CA LEU A 103 0.83 13.18 14.20
C LEU A 103 0.98 13.84 15.58
N LEU A 104 -0.05 14.54 16.05
CA LEU A 104 -0.05 15.17 17.36
C LEU A 104 0.11 14.12 18.47
N LEU A 105 -0.58 12.99 18.39
CA LEU A 105 -0.44 11.87 19.32
C LEU A 105 1.00 11.32 19.29
N LEU A 106 1.58 11.10 18.10
CA LEU A 106 2.96 10.61 17.93
C LEU A 106 4.02 11.56 18.47
N VAL A 107 3.74 12.85 18.61
CA VAL A 107 4.66 13.84 19.18
C VAL A 107 4.43 14.00 20.69
N ILE A 108 3.17 14.16 21.11
CA ILE A 108 2.83 14.42 22.51
C ILE A 108 3.10 13.19 23.38
N PHE A 109 2.80 11.99 22.89
CA PHE A 109 2.95 10.77 23.69
C PHE A 109 4.43 10.52 24.09
N PRO A 110 5.43 10.56 23.19
CA PRO A 110 6.84 10.48 23.58
C PRO A 110 7.28 11.64 24.46
N ALA A 111 6.84 12.88 24.17
CA ALA A 111 7.19 14.04 24.98
C ALA A 111 6.70 13.90 26.43
N LEU A 112 5.46 13.48 26.64
CA LEU A 112 4.91 13.20 27.97
C LEU A 112 5.65 12.05 28.66
N THR A 113 6.01 11.01 27.91
CA THR A 113 6.78 9.87 28.45
C THR A 113 8.13 10.33 28.99
N LEU A 114 8.85 11.17 28.23
CA LEU A 114 10.12 11.78 28.67
C LEU A 114 9.91 12.66 29.91
N ILE A 115 8.89 13.53 29.92
CA ILE A 115 8.58 14.40 31.07
C ILE A 115 8.33 13.56 32.33
N VAL A 116 7.55 12.48 32.23
CA VAL A 116 7.28 11.59 33.36
C VAL A 116 8.55 10.87 33.84
N GLN A 117 9.43 10.46 32.93
CA GLN A 117 10.72 9.86 33.29
C GLN A 117 11.60 10.85 34.05
N GLU A 118 11.75 12.08 33.56
CA GLU A 118 12.53 13.13 34.22
C GLU A 118 11.95 13.48 35.60
N LEU A 119 10.63 13.64 35.71
CA LEU A 119 9.98 13.92 36.99
C LEU A 119 10.20 12.79 38.02
N ARG A 120 10.18 11.53 37.59
CA ARG A 120 10.45 10.39 38.47
C ARG A 120 11.89 10.38 38.97
N GLU A 121 12.85 10.71 38.11
CA GLU A 121 14.26 10.82 38.52
C GLU A 121 14.47 11.99 39.48
N ILE A 122 13.86 13.15 39.23
CA ILE A 122 13.93 14.29 40.15
C ILE A 122 13.39 13.93 41.53
N ILE A 123 12.23 13.26 41.60
CA ILE A 123 11.64 12.84 42.90
C ILE A 123 12.58 11.87 43.63
N ARG A 124 13.13 10.86 42.93
CA ARG A 124 14.09 9.93 43.53
C ARG A 124 15.35 10.61 44.06
N LEU A 125 15.83 11.64 43.37
CA LEU A 125 17.01 12.40 43.81
C LEU A 125 16.73 13.24 45.07
N ILE A 126 15.49 13.72 45.24
CA ILE A 126 15.08 14.49 46.43
C ILE A 126 14.82 13.55 47.63
N GLU A 127 14.32 12.34 47.39
CA GLU A 127 14.02 11.35 48.44
C GLU A 127 15.25 10.59 48.97
N ARG A 128 16.45 10.82 48.39
CA ARG A 128 17.72 10.16 48.76
C ARG A 128 18.62 11.09 49.57
#